data_AF-A0A6L2ZYA3-F1
#
_entry.id   AF-A0A6L2ZYA3-F1
#
_cell.length_a   1.000
_cell.length_b   1.000
_cell.length_c   1.000
_cell.angle_alpha   90.00
_cell.angle_beta   90.00
_cell.angle_gamma   90.00
#
_symmetry.space_group_name_H-M   'P 1'
#
loop_
_entity.id
_entity.type
_entity.pdbx_description
1 polymer ?
#
loop_
_entity_poly.entity_id
_entity_poly.type
_entity_poly.pdbx_seq_one_letter_code
_entity_poly.pdbx_strand_id
1 'polypeptide(L)'
;MDHANKSEVIIMAGEKLLQMINGIGGKPSDYSDLIYGTVVSSNPLSVKLDNNGMELTESFLEVGKFGKSRSVYISGLSVKVDGKDYAVNGNAIISENLSVGDGVSMVRAHGGQRFYILERT
;
A
#
# COMPACT_ATOMS: atom_id res chain seq x y z
N MET A 1 -0.52 39.91 -52.13
CA MET A 1 -1.52 38.98 -51.56
C MET A 1 -0.73 37.71 -51.22
N ASP A 2 0.09 37.79 -50.19
CA ASP A 2 -0.24 37.49 -48.79
C ASP A 2 -0.43 35.99 -48.53
N HIS A 3 0.34 35.55 -47.55
CA HIS A 3 0.69 34.19 -47.18
C HIS A 3 -0.44 33.50 -46.42
N ALA A 4 -0.63 32.20 -46.67
CA ALA A 4 -1.03 31.26 -45.62
C ALA A 4 -0.68 29.83 -46.04
N ASN A 5 0.62 29.51 -45.99
CA ASN A 5 1.07 28.13 -45.92
C ASN A 5 0.58 27.55 -44.59
N LYS A 6 -0.45 26.70 -44.61
CA LYS A 6 -0.85 25.91 -43.44
C LYS A 6 0.26 24.89 -43.16
N SER A 7 1.23 25.29 -42.35
CA SER A 7 2.16 24.36 -41.72
C SER A 7 1.37 23.50 -40.73
N GLU A 8 1.00 22.28 -41.14
CA GLU A 8 0.71 21.22 -40.19
C GLU A 8 1.96 21.05 -39.31
N VAL A 9 1.80 21.33 -38.01
CA VAL A 9 2.86 21.10 -37.03
C VAL A 9 3.00 19.58 -36.89
N ILE A 10 3.98 19.00 -37.59
CA ILE A 10 4.38 17.61 -37.44
C ILE A 10 5.02 17.49 -36.05
N ILE A 11 4.23 17.11 -35.05
CA ILE A 11 4.72 16.82 -33.72
C ILE A 11 5.46 15.49 -33.80
N MET A 12 6.77 15.49 -33.61
CA MET A 12 7.56 14.26 -33.69
C MET A 12 7.21 13.33 -32.53
N ALA A 13 7.35 12.01 -32.74
CA ALA A 13 7.05 11.01 -31.71
C ALA A 13 7.80 11.29 -30.39
N GLY A 14 9.03 11.81 -30.46
CA GLY A 14 9.82 12.22 -29.29
C GLY A 14 9.24 13.42 -28.54
N GLU A 15 8.73 14.43 -29.24
CA GLU A 15 8.07 15.59 -28.62
C GLU A 15 6.72 15.20 -28.01
N LYS A 16 5.99 14.30 -28.67
CA LYS A 16 4.76 13.72 -28.13
C LYS A 16 5.03 12.91 -26.86
N LEU A 17 6.11 12.13 -26.83
CA LEU A 17 6.57 11.42 -25.63
C LEU A 17 7.00 12.39 -24.52
N LEU A 18 7.71 13.47 -24.85
CA LEU A 18 8.09 14.52 -23.89
C LEU A 18 6.86 15.24 -23.32
N GLN A 19 5.87 15.57 -24.15
CA GLN A 19 4.61 16.14 -23.70
C GLN A 19 3.82 15.17 -22.83
N MET A 20 3.85 13.87 -23.16
CA MET A 20 3.24 12.84 -22.32
C MET A 20 3.96 12.78 -20.97
N ILE A 21 5.29 12.62 -20.94
CA ILE A 21 6.11 12.55 -19.70
C ILE A 21 5.91 13.81 -18.84
N ASN A 22 5.92 14.99 -19.44
CA ASN A 22 5.70 16.27 -18.73
C ASN A 22 4.22 16.48 -18.34
N GLY A 23 3.29 15.80 -19.02
CA GLY A 23 1.86 15.79 -18.75
C GLY A 23 1.43 14.73 -17.73
N ILE A 24 2.28 13.74 -17.41
CA ILE A 24 2.12 12.84 -16.25
C ILE A 24 2.52 13.58 -14.95
N GLY A 25 2.22 14.88 -14.87
CA GLY A 25 2.44 15.72 -13.72
C GLY A 25 1.13 15.93 -12.96
N GLY A 26 0.95 15.17 -11.87
CA GLY A 26 0.00 15.50 -10.80
C GLY A 26 0.77 15.90 -9.55
N LYS A 27 0.23 16.78 -8.71
CA LYS A 27 0.85 17.03 -7.40
C LYS A 27 0.82 15.71 -6.61
N PRO A 28 1.84 15.40 -5.79
CA PRO A 28 1.85 14.18 -4.97
C PRO A 28 0.59 13.99 -4.10
N SER A 29 -0.16 15.08 -3.84
CA SER A 29 -1.42 15.13 -3.11
C SER A 29 -2.67 14.71 -3.90
N ASP A 30 -2.64 14.67 -5.23
CA ASP A 30 -3.86 14.58 -6.04
C ASP A 30 -4.35 13.14 -6.26
N TYR A 31 -3.63 12.13 -5.73
CA TYR A 31 -3.87 10.70 -6.06
C TYR A 31 -3.67 9.72 -4.89
N SER A 32 -3.83 10.16 -3.64
CA SER A 32 -3.91 9.25 -2.50
C SER A 32 -5.30 8.62 -2.43
N ASP A 33 -5.58 7.75 -3.39
CA ASP A 33 -6.78 6.91 -3.37
C ASP A 33 -6.58 5.75 -2.40
N LEU A 34 -7.61 5.45 -1.62
CA LEU A 34 -7.71 4.22 -0.86
C LEU A 34 -8.00 3.08 -1.85
N ILE A 35 -7.15 2.06 -1.84
CA ILE A 35 -7.20 0.92 -2.75
C ILE A 35 -7.36 -0.35 -1.91
N TYR A 36 -8.10 -1.31 -2.44
CA TYR A 36 -8.32 -2.60 -1.82
C TYR A 36 -7.65 -3.72 -2.63
N GLY A 37 -7.25 -4.76 -1.91
CA GLY A 37 -6.70 -5.95 -2.53
C GLY A 37 -6.71 -7.13 -1.58
N THR A 38 -6.31 -8.28 -2.10
CA THR A 38 -6.20 -9.54 -1.36
C THR A 38 -4.77 -10.04 -1.36
N VAL A 39 -4.25 -10.44 -0.20
CA VAL A 39 -2.91 -11.03 -0.07
C VAL A 39 -2.87 -12.38 -0.79
N VAL A 40 -1.94 -12.53 -1.73
CA VAL A 40 -1.75 -13.75 -2.54
C VAL A 40 -0.53 -14.56 -2.10
N SER A 41 0.49 -13.90 -1.54
CA SER A 41 1.63 -14.54 -0.89
C SER A 41 2.06 -13.73 0.33
N SER A 42 2.46 -14.39 1.41
CA SER A 42 2.97 -13.75 2.64
C SER A 42 4.49 -13.74 2.75
N ASN A 43 5.21 -14.53 1.94
CA ASN A 43 6.67 -14.55 1.89
C ASN A 43 7.21 -15.11 0.54
N PRO A 44 7.69 -14.26 -0.38
CA PRO A 44 7.68 -12.80 -0.34
C PRO A 44 6.24 -12.25 -0.37
N LEU A 45 6.02 -11.05 0.18
CA LEU A 45 4.68 -10.46 0.26
C LEU A 45 4.19 -10.07 -1.15
N SER A 46 2.99 -10.52 -1.53
CA SER A 46 2.29 -10.01 -2.71
C SER A 46 0.79 -9.80 -2.47
N VAL A 47 0.24 -8.77 -3.12
CA VAL A 47 -1.18 -8.38 -3.00
C VAL A 47 -1.77 -8.21 -4.39
N LYS A 48 -2.92 -8.81 -4.63
CA LYS A 48 -3.70 -8.65 -5.86
C LYS A 48 -4.72 -7.55 -5.67
N LEU A 49 -4.70 -6.53 -6.52
CA LEU A 49 -5.65 -5.42 -6.48
C LEU A 49 -7.03 -5.86 -6.96
N ASP A 50 -8.08 -5.42 -6.27
CA ASP A 50 -9.45 -5.80 -6.59
C ASP A 50 -9.97 -5.10 -7.86
N ASN A 51 -9.49 -3.87 -8.11
CA ASN A 51 -10.00 -3.01 -9.18
C ASN A 51 -9.60 -3.48 -10.60
N ASN A 52 -8.42 -4.06 -10.76
CA ASN A 52 -7.87 -4.42 -12.07
C ASN A 52 -7.16 -5.78 -12.08
N GLY A 53 -7.10 -6.47 -10.95
CA GLY A 53 -6.46 -7.79 -10.83
C GLY A 53 -4.94 -7.77 -10.89
N MET A 54 -4.29 -6.60 -10.90
CA MET A 54 -2.84 -6.46 -10.91
C MET A 54 -2.24 -6.99 -9.61
N GLU A 55 -1.12 -7.71 -9.71
CA GLU A 55 -0.39 -8.19 -8.54
C GLU A 55 0.78 -7.25 -8.23
N LEU A 56 0.80 -6.75 -6.99
CA LEU A 56 1.87 -5.95 -6.42
C LEU A 56 2.81 -6.87 -5.63
N THR A 57 4.08 -6.91 -6.01
CA THR A 57 5.14 -7.62 -5.30
C THR A 57 5.74 -6.76 -4.18
N GLU A 58 6.49 -7.36 -3.26
CA GLU A 58 7.08 -6.69 -2.10
C GLU A 58 7.85 -5.40 -2.42
N SER A 59 8.46 -5.31 -3.60
CA SER A 59 9.20 -4.13 -4.07
C SER A 59 8.35 -2.86 -4.20
N PHE A 60 7.03 -3.03 -4.37
CA PHE A 60 6.07 -1.93 -4.50
C PHE A 60 5.25 -1.72 -3.21
N LEU A 61 5.40 -2.61 -2.23
CA LEU A 61 4.61 -2.63 -1.01
C LEU A 61 5.44 -2.11 0.17
N GLU A 62 4.83 -1.22 0.94
CA GLU A 62 5.38 -0.78 2.21
C GLU A 62 4.38 -1.14 3.32
N VAL A 63 4.88 -1.86 4.33
CA VAL A 63 4.06 -2.37 5.44
C VAL A 63 4.27 -1.53 6.69
N GLY A 64 3.18 -1.06 7.27
CA GLY A 64 3.20 -0.32 8.52
C GLY A 64 3.53 -1.21 9.71
N LYS A 65 2.49 -1.69 10.39
CA LYS A 65 2.60 -2.52 11.62
C LYS A 65 2.82 -4.00 11.33
N PHE A 66 2.45 -4.47 10.15
CA PHE A 66 2.56 -5.88 9.79
C PHE A 66 4.01 -6.30 9.63
N GLY A 67 4.35 -7.51 10.10
CA GLY A 67 5.71 -8.05 10.09
C GLY A 67 6.64 -7.43 11.13
N LYS A 68 6.15 -6.55 12.02
CA LYS A 68 6.93 -5.93 13.10
C LYS A 68 6.40 -6.38 14.45
N SER A 69 7.30 -6.88 15.29
CA SER A 69 6.99 -7.24 16.68
C SER A 69 7.10 -6.02 17.59
N ARG A 70 6.13 -5.84 18.50
CA ARG A 70 6.15 -4.79 19.53
C ARG A 70 5.91 -5.39 20.91
N SER A 71 6.62 -4.87 21.90
CA SER A 71 6.39 -5.18 23.32
C SER A 71 5.30 -4.25 23.85
N VAL A 72 4.27 -4.82 24.48
CA VAL A 72 3.18 -4.08 25.12
C VAL A 72 3.06 -4.54 26.56
N TYR A 73 3.04 -3.59 27.50
CA TYR A 73 2.76 -3.89 28.89
C TYR A 73 1.27 -4.16 29.07
N ILE A 74 0.93 -5.35 29.56
CA ILE A 74 -0.43 -5.74 29.91
C ILE A 74 -0.51 -5.76 31.43
N SER A 75 -1.48 -5.04 31.96
CA SER A 75 -1.87 -5.10 33.37
C SER A 75 -3.29 -5.64 33.51
N GLY A 76 -3.56 -6.31 34.63
CA GLY A 76 -4.90 -6.78 34.97
C GLY A 76 -5.34 -8.04 34.22
N LEU A 77 -4.42 -8.85 33.69
CA LEU A 77 -4.78 -10.18 33.18
C LEU A 77 -5.11 -11.09 34.37
N SER A 78 -6.34 -11.59 34.44
CA SER A 78 -6.76 -12.54 35.48
C SER A 78 -6.57 -13.98 34.99
N VAL A 79 -5.77 -14.75 35.72
CA VAL A 79 -5.54 -16.18 35.45
C VAL A 79 -6.10 -16.99 36.62
N LYS A 80 -6.92 -18.00 36.31
CA LYS A 80 -7.42 -18.95 37.31
C LYS A 80 -6.45 -20.11 37.49
N VAL A 81 -5.98 -20.29 38.72
CA VAL A 81 -5.18 -21.46 39.13
C VAL A 81 -5.86 -22.06 40.35
N ASP A 82 -6.22 -23.34 40.29
CA ASP A 82 -6.93 -24.06 41.35
C ASP A 82 -8.19 -23.33 41.87
N GLY A 83 -8.94 -22.72 40.97
CA GLY A 83 -10.18 -22.00 41.28
C GLY A 83 -10.01 -20.63 41.92
N LYS A 84 -8.77 -20.14 42.09
CA LYS A 84 -8.46 -18.78 42.57
C LYS A 84 -8.00 -17.89 41.43
N ASP A 85 -8.43 -16.63 41.45
CA ASP A 85 -8.02 -15.61 40.48
C ASP A 85 -6.69 -14.96 40.91
N TYR A 86 -5.74 -14.91 39.98
CA TYR A 86 -4.46 -14.24 40.16
C TYR A 86 -4.31 -13.14 39.11
N ALA A 87 -3.92 -11.95 39.55
CA ALA A 87 -3.57 -10.86 38.65
C ALA A 87 -2.13 -11.05 38.15
N VAL A 88 -1.97 -11.10 36.84
CA VAL A 88 -0.68 -11.15 36.16
C VAL A 88 -0.47 -9.85 35.41
N ASN A 89 0.69 -9.24 35.62
CA ASN A 89 1.15 -8.07 34.88
C ASN A 89 2.48 -8.40 34.22
N GLY A 90 2.67 -7.96 32.97
CA GLY A 90 3.91 -8.24 32.26
C GLY A 90 3.91 -7.72 30.83
N ASN A 91 5.04 -7.88 30.16
CA ASN A 91 5.17 -7.53 28.75
C ASN A 91 4.71 -8.71 27.88
N ALA A 92 3.85 -8.42 26.91
CA ALA A 92 3.51 -9.34 25.83
C ALA A 92 4.17 -8.87 24.53
N ILE A 93 4.66 -9.82 23.74
CA ILE A 93 5.11 -9.56 22.38
C ILE A 93 3.91 -9.77 21.46
N ILE A 94 3.55 -8.71 20.72
CA ILE A 94 2.51 -8.76 19.70
C ILE A 94 3.19 -8.69 18.34
N SER A 95 2.88 -9.66 17.49
CA SER A 95 3.32 -9.73 16.10
C SER A 95 2.09 -9.88 15.21
N GLU A 96 1.80 -8.85 14.41
CA GLU A 96 0.73 -8.90 13.41
C GLU A 96 1.35 -9.28 12.07
N ASN A 97 0.88 -10.36 11.46
CA ASN A 97 1.33 -10.80 10.14
C ASN A 97 0.16 -10.84 9.16
N LEU A 98 0.46 -10.65 7.88
CA LEU A 98 -0.49 -10.85 6.79
C LEU A 98 -0.43 -12.30 6.33
N SER A 99 -1.60 -12.89 6.11
CA SER A 99 -1.76 -14.26 5.61
C SER A 99 -2.41 -14.26 4.24
N VAL A 100 -2.17 -15.31 3.46
CA VAL A 100 -2.83 -15.49 2.16
C VAL A 100 -4.35 -15.50 2.35
N GLY A 101 -5.05 -14.72 1.53
CA GLY A 101 -6.50 -14.51 1.60
C GLY A 101 -6.93 -13.33 2.48
N ASP A 102 -6.02 -12.70 3.23
CA ASP A 102 -6.35 -11.48 3.98
C ASP A 102 -6.70 -10.35 3.00
N GLY A 103 -7.86 -9.71 3.21
CA GLY A 103 -8.19 -8.44 2.55
C GLY A 103 -7.38 -7.31 3.17
N VAL A 104 -6.89 -6.38 2.35
CA VAL A 104 -6.08 -5.26 2.81
C VAL A 104 -6.54 -3.95 2.18
N SER A 105 -6.47 -2.88 2.98
CA SER A 105 -6.63 -1.51 2.48
C SER A 105 -5.27 -0.83 2.38
N MET A 106 -5.07 -0.09 1.30
CA MET A 106 -3.79 0.46 0.91
C MET A 106 -3.95 1.90 0.44
N VAL A 107 -2.94 2.73 0.72
CA VAL A 107 -2.84 4.07 0.14
C VAL A 107 -1.81 4.05 -0.97
N ARG A 108 -2.21 4.57 -2.13
CA ARG A 108 -1.29 4.82 -3.24
C ARG A 108 -0.38 6.00 -2.92
N ALA A 109 0.93 5.80 -3.00
CA ALA A 109 1.96 6.79 -2.70
C ALA A 109 2.93 6.97 -3.88
N HIS A 110 3.76 8.02 -3.82
CA HIS A 110 4.83 8.31 -4.79
C HIS A 110 4.36 8.29 -6.25
N GLY A 111 3.26 8.98 -6.55
CA GLY A 111 2.72 9.06 -7.92
C GLY A 111 2.20 7.73 -8.47
N GLY A 112 1.93 6.74 -7.62
CA GLY A 112 1.41 5.44 -8.02
C GLY A 112 2.43 4.31 -8.11
N GLN A 113 3.68 4.59 -7.74
CA GLN A 113 4.76 3.59 -7.80
C GLN A 113 4.90 2.77 -6.50
N ARG A 114 4.35 3.25 -5.38
CA ARG A 114 4.38 2.53 -4.09
C ARG A 114 3.01 2.50 -3.44
N PHE A 115 2.78 1.47 -2.64
CA PHE A 115 1.51 1.25 -1.95
C PHE A 115 1.77 0.93 -0.49
N TYR A 116 1.15 1.68 0.40
CA TYR A 116 1.30 1.51 1.83
C TYR A 116 0.12 0.73 2.39
N ILE A 117 0.37 -0.45 2.99
CA ILE A 117 -0.67 -1.26 3.63
C ILE A 117 -1.01 -0.67 5.00
N LEU A 118 -2.25 -0.23 5.16
CA LEU A 118 -2.75 0.39 6.39
C LEU A 118 -3.25 -0.65 7.39
N GLU A 119 -4.20 -1.46 6.95
CA GLU A 119 -4.93 -2.41 7.79
C GLU A 119 -5.39 -3.63 7.00
N ARG A 120 -5.75 -4.68 7.76
CA ARG A 120 -6.44 -5.85 7.26
C ARG A 120 -7.94 -5.62 7.42
N THR A 121 -8.71 -5.81 6.35
CA THR A 121 -10.16 -5.62 6.29
C THR A 121 -10.92 -6.90 6.60
#